data_AF-A0AAV0VYF3-F1
#
_entry.id   AF-A0AAV0VYF3-F1
#
_cell.length_a   1.000
_cell.length_b   1.000
_cell.length_c   1.000
_cell.angle_alpha   90.00
_cell.angle_beta   90.00
_cell.angle_gamma   90.00
#
_symmetry.space_group_name_H-M   'P 1'
#
loop_
_entity.id
_entity.type
_entity.pdbx_description
1 polymer ?
#
loop_
_entity_poly.entity_id
_entity_poly.type
_entity_poly.pdbx_seq_one_letter_code
_entity_poly.pdbx_strand_id
1 'polypeptide(L)' 'MFETMLNQPTQVELEENLNTVEQRLDEPTLEEVERAVNMLKNRKAPGEDAIVAELLKEGGKELMTRLKRLVDNIWKQ' A
#
# COMPACT_ATOMS: atom_id res chain seq x y z
N MET A 1 -25.95 -36.03 -26.58
CA MET A 1 -25.00 -36.74 -25.68
C MET A 1 -23.90 -35.82 -25.12
N PHE A 2 -23.65 -34.63 -25.69
CA PHE A 2 -22.63 -33.68 -25.22
C PHE A 2 -23.17 -32.50 -24.39
N GLU A 3 -24.48 -32.31 -24.30
CA GLU A 3 -25.10 -31.18 -23.57
C GLU A 3 -24.95 -31.28 -22.05
N THR A 4 -24.67 -32.47 -21.52
CA THR A 4 -24.40 -32.72 -20.09
C THR A 4 -22.96 -32.42 -19.66
N MET A 5 -22.07 -32.05 -20.59
CA MET A 5 -20.68 -31.65 -20.31
C MET A 5 -20.47 -30.13 -20.32
N LEU A 6 -21.52 -29.35 -20.60
CA LEU A 6 -21.47 -27.92 -20.31
C LEU A 6 -21.38 -27.73 -18.81
N ASN A 7 -20.55 -26.77 -18.41
CA ASN A 7 -20.36 -26.34 -17.03
C ASN A 7 -21.71 -26.02 -16.38
N GLN A 8 -22.34 -27.04 -15.80
CA GLN A 8 -23.58 -26.88 -15.06
C GLN A 8 -23.21 -26.07 -13.83
N PRO A 9 -23.98 -25.04 -13.48
CA PRO A 9 -23.75 -24.35 -12.23
C PRO A 9 -23.98 -25.38 -11.14
N THR A 10 -22.89 -25.97 -10.64
CA THR A 10 -22.88 -26.59 -9.33
C THR A 10 -23.47 -25.52 -8.43
N GLN A 11 -24.52 -25.86 -7.68
CA GLN A 11 -24.87 -25.10 -6.50
C GLN A 11 -23.72 -25.28 -5.51
N VAL A 12 -22.56 -24.70 -5.81
CA VAL A 12 -21.70 -24.18 -4.78
C VAL A 12 -22.61 -23.18 -4.10
N GLU A 13 -23.12 -23.57 -2.93
CA GLU A 13 -23.43 -22.61 -1.89
C GLU A 13 -22.29 -21.60 -1.95
N LEU A 14 -22.59 -20.45 -2.54
CA LEU A 14 -21.74 -19.29 -2.45
C LEU A 14 -21.84 -18.90 -0.98
N GLU A 15 -21.13 -19.63 -0.13
CA GLU A 15 -20.48 -19.10 1.04
C GLU A 15 -19.38 -18.13 0.58
N GLU A 16 -19.71 -17.21 -0.32
CA GLU A 16 -18.99 -15.96 -0.49
C GLU A 16 -19.54 -14.97 0.54
N ASN A 17 -19.57 -15.43 1.79
CA ASN A 17 -19.28 -14.55 2.91
C ASN A 17 -17.76 -14.31 2.90
N LEU A 18 -17.24 -13.79 1.78
CA LEU A 18 -16.04 -12.99 1.77
C LEU A 18 -16.42 -11.68 2.45
N ASN A 19 -16.68 -11.77 3.76
CA ASN A 19 -16.41 -10.71 4.70
C ASN A 19 -14.88 -10.58 4.72
N THR A 20 -14.31 -10.17 3.58
CA THR A 20 -13.01 -9.52 3.61
C THR A 20 -13.33 -8.30 4.42
N VAL A 21 -13.03 -8.38 5.71
CA VAL A 21 -13.00 -7.22 6.59
C VAL A 21 -12.04 -6.31 5.86
N GLU A 22 -12.56 -5.38 5.06
CA GLU A 22 -11.85 -4.18 4.70
C GLU A 22 -11.50 -3.59 6.05
N GLN A 23 -10.32 -3.98 6.55
CA GLN A 23 -9.79 -3.42 7.77
C GLN A 23 -9.81 -1.94 7.46
N ARG A 24 -10.63 -1.21 8.20
CA ARG A 24 -10.55 0.25 8.22
C ARG A 24 -9.18 0.53 8.81
N LEU A 25 -8.17 0.50 7.96
CA LEU A 25 -6.80 0.74 8.34
C LEU A 25 -6.74 2.22 8.68
N ASP A 26 -6.34 2.49 9.91
CA ASP A 26 -6.13 3.85 10.37
C ASP A 26 -5.11 4.56 9.47
N GLU A 27 -5.20 5.89 9.44
CA GLU A 27 -4.21 6.70 8.74
C GLU A 27 -2.81 6.38 9.28
N PRO A 28 -1.79 6.22 8.41
CA PRO A 28 -0.46 5.87 8.84
C PRO A 28 0.08 6.93 9.80
N THR A 29 0.74 6.52 10.87
CA THR A 29 1.35 7.41 11.87
C THR A 29 2.66 8.03 11.38
N LEU A 30 3.10 9.12 12.00
CA LEU A 30 4.40 9.75 11.65
C LEU A 30 5.57 8.77 11.84
N GLU A 31 5.53 7.94 12.89
CA GLU A 31 6.56 6.94 13.17
C GLU A 31 6.58 5.82 12.13
N GLU A 32 5.44 5.45 11.54
CA GLU A 32 5.39 4.49 10.44
C GLU A 32 6.01 5.05 9.17
N VAL A 33 5.71 6.33 8.86
CA VAL A 33 6.32 7.01 7.71
C VAL A 33 7.84 7.15 7.91
N GLU A 34 8.29 7.54 9.10
CA GLU A 34 9.72 7.64 9.42
C GLU A 34 10.41 6.27 9.34
N ARG A 35 9.79 5.20 9.86
CA ARG A 35 10.29 3.83 9.73
C ARG A 35 10.38 3.41 8.26
N ALA A 36 9.37 3.69 7.45
CA ALA A 36 9.36 3.36 6.03
C ALA A 36 10.50 4.07 5.28
N VAL A 37 10.71 5.37 5.55
CA VAL A 37 11.83 6.14 4.96
C VAL A 37 13.17 5.55 5.38
N ASN A 38 13.33 5.19 6.67
CA ASN A 38 14.55 4.59 7.18
C ASN A 38 14.85 3.20 6.57
N MET A 39 13.82 2.44 6.22
CA MET A 39 13.94 1.13 5.57
C MET A 39 14.39 1.20 4.11
N LEU A 40 14.37 2.38 3.47
CA LEU A 40 14.85 2.54 2.09
C LEU A 40 16.33 2.13 2.00
N LYS A 41 16.72 1.46 0.90
CA LYS A 41 18.12 1.04 0.71
C LYS A 41 18.96 2.22 0.23
N ASN A 42 20.08 2.47 0.93
CA ASN A 42 21.07 3.46 0.51
C ASN A 42 21.82 2.99 -0.74
N ARG A 43 22.42 3.94 -1.47
CA ARG A 43 23.27 3.75 -2.66
C ARG A 43 22.56 3.05 -3.80
N LYS A 44 21.24 3.17 -3.85
CA LYS A 44 20.45 2.79 -5.03
C LYS A 44 20.43 3.95 -6.01
N ALA A 45 20.40 3.61 -7.30
CA ALA A 45 20.19 4.61 -8.33
C ALA A 45 18.85 5.32 -8.06
N PRO A 46 18.79 6.65 -8.16
CA PRO A 46 17.55 7.38 -7.99
C PRO A 46 16.55 6.99 -9.09
N GLY A 47 15.27 7.24 -8.83
CA GLY A 47 14.22 7.07 -9.84
C GLY A 47 14.27 8.18 -10.91
N GLU A 48 13.20 8.28 -11.69
CA GLU A 48 13.01 9.35 -12.68
C GLU A 48 13.00 10.75 -12.02
N ASP A 49 12.61 10.82 -10.75
CA ASP A 49 12.61 12.03 -9.93
C ASP A 49 14.02 12.51 -9.52
N ALA A 50 15.06 11.72 -9.80
CA ALA A 50 16.44 11.96 -9.37
C ALA A 50 16.63 12.07 -7.83
N ILE A 51 15.66 11.63 -7.03
CA ILE A 51 15.74 11.69 -5.56
C ILE A 51 16.34 10.40 -5.01
N VAL A 52 17.44 10.53 -4.26
CA VAL A 52 18.07 9.40 -3.56
C VAL A 52 17.47 9.20 -2.17
N ALA A 53 17.47 7.96 -1.68
CA ALA A 53 16.93 7.61 -0.36
C ALA A 53 17.62 8.38 0.77
N GLU A 54 18.91 8.68 0.63
CA GLU A 54 19.69 9.45 1.59
C GLU A 54 19.15 10.87 1.80
N LEU A 55 18.65 11.52 0.74
CA LEU A 55 18.04 12.85 0.87
C LEU A 55 16.77 12.81 1.71
N LEU A 56 15.98 11.74 1.56
CA LEU A 56 14.76 11.55 2.34
C LEU A 56 15.09 11.28 3.81
N LYS A 57 16.13 10.50 4.09
CA LYS A 57 16.57 10.18 5.45
C LYS A 57 17.18 11.38 6.18
N GLU A 58 18.03 12.15 5.50
CA GLU A 58 18.72 13.31 6.08
C GLU A 58 17.86 14.58 6.07
N GLY A 59 16.69 14.57 5.44
CA GLY A 59 15.81 15.75 5.32
C GLY A 59 15.13 16.22 6.62
N GLY A 60 15.33 15.50 7.72
CA GLY A 60 14.89 15.89 9.06
C GLY A 60 13.37 15.92 9.26
N LYS A 61 12.96 16.48 10.41
CA LYS A 61 11.56 16.44 10.89
C LYS A 61 10.58 17.18 9.99
N GLU A 62 11.00 18.28 9.37
CA GLU A 62 10.13 19.05 8.48
C GLU A 62 9.78 18.25 7.23
N LEU A 63 10.76 17.58 6.63
CA LEU A 63 10.52 16.73 5.47
C LEU A 63 9.59 15.56 5.83
N MET A 64 9.79 14.91 6.99
CA MET A 64 8.92 13.82 7.43
C MET A 64 7.48 14.26 7.66
N THR A 65 7.29 15.47 8.21
CA THR A 65 5.95 16.04 8.40
C THR A 65 5.25 16.30 7.05
N ARG A 66 6.00 16.79 6.06
CA ARG A 66 5.48 17.00 4.70
C ARG A 66 5.17 15.68 3.99
N LEU A 67 6.03 14.66 4.13
CA LEU A 67 5.78 13.31 3.60
C LEU A 67 4.54 12.69 4.23
N LYS A 68 4.40 12.76 5.57
CA LYS A 68 3.22 12.29 6.29
C LYS A 68 1.95 12.92 5.74
N ARG A 69 1.92 14.24 5.58
CA ARG A 69 0.76 14.94 4.97
C ARG A 69 0.46 14.46 3.55
N LEU A 70 1.49 14.20 2.75
CA LEU A 70 1.31 13.67 1.39
C LEU A 70 0.72 12.25 1.42
N VAL A 71 1.25 11.38 2.27
CA VAL A 71 0.74 10.02 2.47
C VAL A 71 -0.71 10.06 2.94
N ASP A 72 -1.06 10.93 3.90
CA ASP A 72 -2.44 11.10 4.39
C ASP A 72 -3.40 11.54 3.28
N ASN A 73 -2.96 12.45 2.42
CA ASN A 73 -3.75 12.91 1.28
C ASN A 73 -3.96 11.81 0.23
N ILE A 74 -3.01 10.89 0.07
CA ILE A 74 -3.15 9.72 -0.81
C ILE A 74 -4.06 8.67 -0.15
N TRP A 75 -3.94 8.50 1.17
CA TRP A 75 -4.73 7.54 1.94
C TRP A 75 -6.23 7.86 1.97
N LYS A 76 -6.60 9.14 1.89
CA LYS A 76 -7.98 9.62 1.90
C LYS A 76 -8.65 9.66 0.53
N GLN A 77 -7.91 9.38 -0.55
CA GLN A 77 -8.44 9.30 -1.92
C GLN A 77 -9.08 7.94 -2.16
#